data_AF-A0A232EE36-F1
#
_entry.id   AF-A0A232EE36-F1
#
_cell.length_a   1.000
_cell.length_b   1.000
_cell.length_c   1.000
_cell.angle_alpha   90.00
_cell.angle_beta   90.00
_cell.angle_gamma   90.00
#
_symmetry.space_group_name_H-M   'P 1'
#
loop_
_entity.id
_entity.type
_entity.pdbx_description
1 polymer ?
#
loop_
_entity_poly.entity_id
_entity_poly.type
_entity_poly.pdbx_seq_one_letter_code
_entity_poly.pdbx_strand_id
1 'polypeptide(L)'
;MKDGEVVVEAATEEDRQQLAQCPLGDAGLRVAAPRRFDPRVIVYDLPSSVTDANLLKELARKNLDGLAKTKEVKEKRGNKARVGNVIVKLPNEWNEKLLKNKRLYVGWMYINVVGHQVRECQSPEVCVNCKRRGRPADHSALWSECPQFVWWLNALRKRVNG
;
A
#
# COMPACT_ATOMS: atom_id res chain seq x y z
N MET A 1 -9.15 7.97 13.55
CA MET A 1 -10.14 7.58 14.55
C MET A 1 -11.47 8.12 14.09
N LYS A 2 -12.50 7.29 14.01
CA LYS A 2 -13.88 7.76 13.92
C LYS A 2 -14.45 8.02 15.31
N ASP A 3 -15.53 8.79 15.38
CA ASP A 3 -16.31 8.91 16.61
C ASP A 3 -16.77 7.51 17.07
N GLY A 4 -16.41 7.13 18.30
CA GLY A 4 -16.70 5.83 18.89
C GLY A 4 -15.65 4.73 18.70
N GLU A 5 -14.53 4.98 17.99
CA GLU A 5 -13.42 4.00 17.86
C GLU A 5 -12.28 4.28 18.87
N VAL A 6 -11.94 3.29 19.68
CA VAL A 6 -10.77 3.31 20.57
C VAL A 6 -9.66 2.44 19.98
N VAL A 7 -8.45 2.98 19.88
CA VAL A 7 -7.24 2.22 19.51
C VAL A 7 -6.50 1.84 20.78
N VAL A 8 -6.22 0.56 20.95
CA VAL A 8 -5.41 0.02 22.06
C VAL A 8 -4.10 -0.48 21.50
N GLU A 9 -2.99 0.10 21.96
CA GLU A 9 -1.65 -0.42 21.69
C GLU A 9 -1.27 -1.45 22.76
N ALA A 10 -0.67 -2.55 22.31
CA ALA A 10 -0.23 -3.66 23.16
C ALA A 10 1.30 -3.67 23.23
N ALA A 11 1.87 -3.98 24.39
CA ALA A 11 3.32 -4.00 24.56
C ALA A 11 3.97 -5.19 23.83
N THR A 12 3.26 -6.32 23.75
CA THR A 12 3.71 -7.54 23.04
C THR A 12 2.64 -8.05 22.06
N GLU A 13 3.02 -8.97 21.16
CA GLU A 13 2.06 -9.61 20.25
C GLU A 13 1.18 -10.63 21.00
N GLU A 14 1.68 -11.18 22.11
CA GLU A 14 0.98 -12.04 23.06
C GLU A 14 -0.16 -11.26 23.75
N ASP A 15 0.12 -10.08 24.31
CA ASP A 15 -0.90 -9.18 24.88
C ASP A 15 -1.96 -8.83 23.84
N ARG A 16 -1.53 -8.55 22.60
CA ARG A 16 -2.42 -8.24 21.47
C ARG A 16 -3.33 -9.40 21.10
N GLN A 17 -2.84 -10.64 21.18
CA GLN A 17 -3.65 -11.84 20.95
C GLN A 17 -4.66 -12.07 22.09
N GLN A 18 -4.29 -11.81 23.33
CA GLN A 18 -5.21 -11.88 24.47
C GLN A 18 -6.32 -10.83 24.33
N LEU A 19 -5.99 -9.57 24.03
CA LEU A 19 -6.96 -8.50 23.76
C LEU A 19 -7.92 -8.82 22.60
N ALA A 20 -7.44 -9.53 21.57
CA ALA A 20 -8.27 -9.99 20.46
C ALA A 20 -9.25 -11.12 20.83
N GLN A 21 -9.01 -11.82 21.94
CA GLN A 21 -9.84 -12.92 22.44
C GLN A 21 -10.76 -12.49 23.61
N CYS A 22 -10.61 -11.28 24.13
CA CYS A 22 -11.46 -10.77 25.21
C CYS A 22 -12.95 -10.75 24.77
N PRO A 23 -13.89 -11.20 25.62
CA PRO A 23 -15.34 -11.25 25.32
C PRO A 23 -16.00 -9.86 25.42
N LEU A 24 -15.50 -8.89 24.65
CA LEU A 24 -16.04 -7.53 24.64
C LEU A 24 -17.37 -7.41 23.87
N GLY A 25 -17.79 -8.49 23.19
CA GLY A 25 -19.09 -8.57 22.51
C GLY A 25 -20.29 -8.45 23.46
N ASP A 26 -20.15 -8.86 24.71
CA ASP A 26 -21.21 -8.76 25.73
C ASP A 26 -21.51 -7.30 26.11
N ALA A 27 -20.53 -6.41 25.93
CA ALA A 27 -20.67 -4.95 26.05
C ALA A 27 -21.08 -4.28 24.73
N GLY A 28 -21.43 -5.05 23.68
CA GLY A 28 -21.73 -4.56 22.34
C GLY A 28 -20.51 -4.08 21.53
N LEU A 29 -19.29 -4.24 22.07
CA LEU A 29 -18.06 -3.77 21.45
C LEU A 29 -17.54 -4.81 20.43
N ARG A 30 -16.92 -4.33 19.35
CA ARG A 30 -16.31 -5.19 18.33
C ARG A 30 -14.80 -5.01 18.34
N VAL A 31 -14.09 -6.07 18.68
CA VAL A 31 -12.63 -6.11 18.55
C VAL A 31 -12.27 -6.48 17.11
N ALA A 32 -11.45 -5.64 16.48
CA ALA A 32 -10.85 -5.93 15.20
C ALA A 32 -9.39 -5.48 15.22
N ALA A 33 -8.49 -6.27 14.65
CA ALA A 33 -7.15 -5.79 14.38
C ALA A 33 -7.25 -4.56 13.44
N PRO A 34 -6.67 -3.40 13.80
CA PRO A 34 -6.71 -2.23 12.93
C PRO A 34 -6.11 -2.61 11.57
N ARG A 35 -6.82 -2.27 10.49
CA ARG A 35 -6.38 -2.60 9.13
C ARG A 35 -5.03 -1.94 8.87
N ARG A 36 -3.94 -2.71 8.93
CA ARG A 36 -2.60 -2.23 8.57
C ARG A 36 -2.64 -1.78 7.12
N PHE A 37 -2.56 -0.47 6.90
CA PHE A 37 -2.43 0.08 5.57
C PHE A 37 -1.06 -0.28 5.01
N ASP A 38 -1.03 -0.69 3.75
CA ASP A 38 0.19 -0.91 2.99
C ASP A 38 0.68 0.46 2.46
N PRO A 39 1.68 1.11 3.08
CA PRO A 39 2.05 2.45 2.66
C PRO A 39 2.81 2.38 1.33
N ARG A 40 2.50 3.30 0.44
CA ARG A 40 3.00 3.29 -0.94
C ARG A 40 3.73 4.58 -1.25
N VAL A 41 4.87 4.43 -1.92
CA VAL A 41 5.64 5.52 -2.48
C VAL A 41 5.43 5.51 -3.99
N ILE A 42 5.15 6.67 -4.58
CA ILE A 42 5.20 6.87 -6.02
C ILE A 42 6.59 7.40 -6.35
N VAL A 43 7.33 6.62 -7.13
CA VAL A 43 8.61 6.99 -7.77
C VAL A 43 8.25 7.58 -9.12
N TYR A 44 8.49 8.87 -9.31
CA TYR A 44 8.17 9.56 -10.56
C TYR A 44 9.27 9.38 -11.60
N ASP A 45 8.92 9.51 -12.88
CA ASP A 45 9.87 9.67 -13.98
C ASP A 45 10.98 8.60 -14.04
N LEU A 46 10.69 7.35 -13.64
CA LEU A 46 11.65 6.26 -13.65
C LEU A 46 11.92 5.80 -15.10
N PRO A 47 13.18 5.85 -15.60
CA PRO A 47 13.50 5.38 -16.94
C PRO A 47 13.13 3.91 -17.15
N SER A 48 12.72 3.55 -18.36
CA SER A 48 12.39 2.17 -18.73
C SER A 48 13.61 1.24 -18.72
N SER A 49 14.83 1.80 -18.73
CA SER A 49 16.09 1.07 -18.58
C SER A 49 16.37 0.63 -17.13
N VAL A 50 15.72 1.23 -16.13
CA VAL A 50 15.83 0.78 -14.74
C VAL A 50 14.87 -0.39 -14.53
N THR A 51 15.43 -1.60 -14.54
CA THR A 51 14.66 -2.81 -14.23
C THR A 51 14.27 -2.85 -12.76
N ASP A 52 13.17 -3.54 -12.47
CA ASP A 52 12.60 -3.68 -11.12
C ASP A 52 13.63 -4.29 -10.16
N ALA A 53 14.36 -5.32 -10.58
CA ALA A 53 15.44 -5.93 -9.80
C ALA A 53 16.58 -4.94 -9.48
N ASN A 54 16.93 -4.04 -10.40
CA ASN A 54 17.94 -3.02 -10.17
C ASN A 54 17.42 -1.91 -9.24
N LEU A 55 16.17 -1.48 -9.42
CA LEU A 55 15.49 -0.52 -8.54
C LEU A 55 15.50 -1.03 -7.09
N LEU A 56 15.09 -2.28 -6.87
CA LEU A 56 15.05 -2.91 -5.54
C LEU A 56 16.44 -3.02 -4.91
N LYS A 57 17.46 -3.38 -5.70
CA LYS A 57 18.85 -3.47 -5.23
C LYS A 57 19.41 -2.11 -4.82
N GLU A 58 19.18 -1.07 -5.61
CA GLU A 58 19.63 0.29 -5.30
C GLU A 58 18.84 0.93 -4.15
N LEU A 59 17.52 0.66 -4.06
CA LEU A 59 16.68 1.01 -2.92
C LEU A 59 17.28 0.47 -1.61
N ALA A 60 17.49 -0.84 -1.54
CA ALA A 60 18.09 -1.52 -0.39
C ALA A 60 19.47 -0.95 -0.03
N ARG A 61 20.35 -0.82 -1.04
CA ARG A 61 21.78 -0.51 -0.83
C ARG A 61 22.07 0.96 -0.54
N LYS A 62 21.42 1.89 -1.23
CA LYS A 62 21.75 3.34 -1.20
C LYS A 62 20.77 4.20 -0.40
N ASN A 63 19.58 3.68 -0.12
CA ASN A 63 18.49 4.48 0.46
C ASN A 63 18.01 3.94 1.83
N LEU A 64 18.39 2.71 2.17
CA LEU A 64 17.88 1.97 3.33
C LEU A 64 19.01 1.27 4.12
N ASP A 65 20.24 1.75 3.98
CA ASP A 65 21.41 1.33 4.77
C ASP A 65 21.71 -0.19 4.74
N GLY A 66 21.26 -0.90 3.71
CA GLY A 66 21.42 -2.35 3.59
C GLY A 66 20.48 -3.20 4.46
N LEU A 67 19.53 -2.58 5.19
CA LEU A 67 18.62 -3.25 6.15
C LEU A 67 17.58 -4.19 5.50
N ALA A 68 17.58 -4.32 4.17
CA ALA A 68 16.44 -4.82 3.41
C ALA A 68 16.57 -6.27 2.91
N LYS A 69 15.62 -7.13 3.31
CA LYS A 69 15.31 -8.37 2.58
C LYS A 69 14.40 -8.05 1.39
N THR A 70 14.85 -8.30 0.18
CA THR A 70 14.20 -7.87 -1.08
C THR A 70 12.77 -8.39 -1.30
N LYS A 71 12.33 -9.40 -0.53
CA LYS A 71 11.04 -10.10 -0.70
C LYS A 71 9.81 -9.30 -0.27
N GLU A 72 9.98 -8.21 0.48
CA GLU A 72 8.86 -7.45 1.07
C GLU A 72 8.32 -6.34 0.16
N VAL A 73 9.06 -6.00 -0.90
CA VAL A 73 8.71 -4.92 -1.81
C VAL A 73 7.85 -5.43 -2.96
N LYS A 74 6.77 -4.70 -3.27
CA LYS A 74 5.94 -4.93 -4.48
C LYS A 74 5.86 -3.65 -5.29
N GLU A 75 6.20 -3.72 -6.56
CA GLU A 75 6.06 -2.60 -7.49
C GLU A 75 4.75 -2.69 -8.31
N LYS A 76 4.37 -1.60 -8.99
CA LYS A 76 3.47 -1.58 -10.15
C LYS A 76 3.90 -0.47 -11.12
N ARG A 77 4.38 -0.85 -12.31
CA ARG A 77 4.78 0.06 -13.39
C ARG A 77 3.61 0.35 -14.34
N GLY A 78 3.51 1.60 -14.79
CA GLY A 78 2.60 1.99 -15.87
C GLY A 78 3.05 1.49 -17.26
N ASN A 79 2.23 1.76 -18.28
CA ASN A 79 2.40 1.25 -19.66
C ASN A 79 3.74 1.68 -20.33
N LYS A 80 4.09 1.07 -21.49
CA LYS A 80 5.39 1.10 -22.22
C LYS A 80 6.00 2.47 -22.65
N ALA A 81 5.94 3.50 -21.83
CA ALA A 81 6.66 4.76 -22.06
C ALA A 81 8.17 4.60 -21.76
N ARG A 82 9.02 5.44 -22.39
CA ARG A 82 10.48 5.49 -22.13
C ARG A 82 10.80 5.89 -20.69
N VAL A 83 9.87 6.58 -20.03
CA VAL A 83 9.91 7.10 -18.68
C VAL A 83 8.52 6.88 -18.09
N GLY A 84 8.40 6.39 -16.86
CA GLY A 84 7.10 6.11 -16.27
C GLY A 84 7.13 5.97 -14.76
N ASN A 85 5.99 6.27 -14.13
CA ASN A 85 5.87 6.22 -12.68
C ASN A 85 5.77 4.77 -12.18
N VAL A 86 6.39 4.50 -11.04
CA VAL A 86 6.33 3.21 -10.35
C VAL A 86 5.75 3.39 -8.95
N ILE A 87 4.75 2.60 -8.61
CA ILE A 87 4.19 2.55 -7.26
C ILE A 87 4.91 1.44 -6.48
N VAL A 88 5.68 1.79 -5.45
CA VAL A 88 6.43 0.86 -4.61
C VAL A 88 5.72 0.72 -3.25
N LYS A 89 5.28 -0.49 -2.90
CA LYS A 89 4.82 -0.85 -1.56
C LYS A 89 6.03 -1.21 -0.70
N LEU A 90 6.14 -0.60 0.49
CA LEU A 90 7.29 -0.75 1.40
C LEU A 90 6.84 -0.98 2.85
N PRO A 91 7.70 -1.54 3.72
CA PRO A 91 7.58 -1.42 5.18
C PRO A 91 7.48 0.05 5.62
N ASN A 92 6.78 0.33 6.73
CA ASN A 92 6.51 1.70 7.16
C ASN A 92 7.79 2.50 7.45
N GLU A 93 8.76 1.90 8.16
CA GLU A 93 10.07 2.49 8.47
C GLU A 93 10.81 2.98 7.21
N TRP A 94 10.74 2.20 6.12
CA TRP A 94 11.41 2.52 4.85
C TRP A 94 10.67 3.62 4.10
N ASN A 95 9.35 3.62 4.20
CA ASN A 95 8.50 4.67 3.65
C ASN A 95 8.79 6.02 4.35
N GLU A 96 8.87 6.03 5.68
CA GLU A 96 9.25 7.21 6.46
C GLU A 96 10.65 7.74 6.10
N LYS A 97 11.67 6.86 5.99
CA LYS A 97 13.01 7.26 5.53
C LYS A 97 12.98 7.93 4.14
N LEU A 98 12.28 7.32 3.17
CA LEU A 98 12.21 7.83 1.80
C LEU A 98 11.41 9.13 1.69
N LEU A 99 10.27 9.24 2.39
CA LEU A 99 9.45 10.46 2.40
C LEU A 99 10.13 11.62 3.13
N LYS A 100 10.92 11.35 4.18
CA LYS A 100 11.75 12.36 4.85
C LYS A 100 12.81 12.93 3.89
N ASN A 101 13.45 12.06 3.10
CA ASN A 101 14.49 12.47 2.15
C ASN A 101 13.94 13.02 0.82
N LYS A 102 12.69 12.70 0.48
CA LYS A 102 11.98 13.01 -0.80
C LYS A 102 12.72 12.57 -2.07
N ARG A 103 13.79 11.77 -1.93
CA ARG A 103 14.70 11.35 -3.00
C ARG A 103 15.01 9.87 -2.89
N LEU A 104 15.13 9.23 -4.04
CA LEU A 104 15.50 7.84 -4.23
C LEU A 104 16.67 7.77 -5.21
N TYR A 105 17.82 7.27 -4.75
CA TYR A 105 19.06 7.18 -5.51
C TYR A 105 19.16 5.84 -6.26
N VAL A 106 19.43 5.89 -7.56
CA VAL A 106 19.60 4.74 -8.46
C VAL A 106 20.81 5.01 -9.36
N GLY A 107 21.85 4.19 -9.30
CA GLY A 107 23.09 4.48 -10.04
C GLY A 107 23.68 5.83 -9.64
N TRP A 108 23.84 6.73 -10.61
CA TRP A 108 24.33 8.11 -10.41
C TRP A 108 23.22 9.16 -10.39
N MET A 109 21.95 8.75 -10.57
CA MET A 109 20.79 9.65 -10.59
C MET A 109 20.01 9.59 -9.26
N TYR A 110 19.28 10.66 -8.97
CA TYR A 110 18.25 10.68 -7.93
C TYR A 110 16.88 10.92 -8.57
N ILE A 111 15.85 10.42 -7.91
CA ILE A 111 14.48 10.41 -8.40
C ILE A 111 13.56 10.92 -7.30
N ASN A 112 12.60 11.77 -7.66
CA ASN A 112 11.64 12.32 -6.70
C ASN A 112 10.63 11.25 -6.25
N VAL A 113 10.39 11.21 -4.95
CA VAL A 113 9.38 10.32 -4.35
C VAL A 113 8.30 11.11 -3.63
N VAL A 114 7.05 10.72 -3.85
CA VAL A 114 5.88 11.28 -3.16
C VAL A 114 5.01 10.14 -2.62
N GLY A 115 4.46 10.34 -1.45
CA GLY A 115 3.57 9.42 -0.76
C GLY A 115 3.09 10.06 0.53
N HIS A 116 2.48 9.26 1.39
CA HIS A 116 2.03 9.65 2.72
C HIS A 116 2.40 8.53 3.70
N GLN A 117 2.57 8.88 4.98
CA GLN A 117 2.86 7.90 6.02
C GLN A 117 1.60 7.08 6.35
N VAL A 118 1.72 5.89 6.97
CA VAL A 118 0.54 5.07 7.35
C VAL A 118 -0.48 5.88 8.17
N ARG A 119 0.01 6.70 9.11
CA ARG A 119 -0.83 7.58 9.95
C ARG A 119 -1.53 8.72 9.19
N GLU A 120 -1.03 9.07 8.01
CA GLU A 120 -1.61 10.06 7.08
C GLU A 120 -2.47 9.41 5.99
N CYS A 121 -2.56 8.07 5.98
CA CYS A 121 -3.30 7.31 4.97
C CYS A 121 -4.82 7.47 5.16
N GLN A 122 -5.36 8.59 4.69
CA GLN A 122 -6.78 8.76 4.45
C GLN A 122 -7.18 7.95 3.20
N SER A 123 -7.13 6.61 3.32
CA SER A 123 -7.74 5.75 2.31
C SER A 123 -9.21 6.14 2.22
N PRO A 124 -9.78 6.37 1.02
CA PRO A 124 -11.19 6.68 0.93
C PRO A 124 -11.96 5.49 1.50
N GLU A 125 -12.76 5.76 2.54
CA GLU A 125 -13.55 4.76 3.26
C GLU A 125 -14.51 4.00 2.33
N VAL A 126 -14.75 4.60 1.17
CA VAL A 126 -15.60 4.13 0.09
C VAL A 126 -14.81 3.87 -1.19
N CYS A 127 -15.12 2.76 -1.85
CA CYS A 127 -14.56 2.35 -3.12
C CYS A 127 -14.90 3.37 -4.21
N VAL A 128 -13.88 4.15 -4.62
CA VAL A 128 -14.02 5.19 -5.66
C VAL A 128 -14.63 4.65 -6.96
N ASN A 129 -14.31 3.40 -7.32
CA ASN A 129 -14.83 2.74 -8.52
C ASN A 129 -16.34 2.43 -8.44
N CYS A 130 -16.83 2.02 -7.26
CA CYS A 130 -18.24 1.73 -7.03
C CYS A 130 -19.06 3.01 -6.78
N LYS A 131 -18.52 3.95 -6.00
CA LYS A 131 -19.11 5.28 -5.74
C LYS A 131 -19.34 6.06 -7.04
N ARG A 132 -18.36 6.09 -7.96
CA ARG A 132 -18.50 6.74 -9.29
C ARG A 132 -19.61 6.13 -10.16
N ARG A 133 -20.10 4.93 -9.82
CA ARG A 133 -21.17 4.22 -10.55
C ARG A 133 -22.47 4.09 -9.77
N GLY A 134 -22.62 4.82 -8.64
CA GLY A 134 -23.82 4.77 -7.81
C GLY A 134 -24.10 3.38 -7.20
N ARG A 135 -23.06 2.58 -6.96
CA ARG A 135 -23.17 1.24 -6.36
C ARG A 135 -22.73 1.26 -4.90
N PRO A 136 -23.19 0.31 -4.05
CA PRO A 136 -22.68 0.13 -2.69
C PRO A 136 -21.17 0.15 -2.68
N ALA A 137 -20.60 1.04 -1.87
CA ALA A 137 -19.21 1.42 -1.98
C ALA A 137 -18.44 1.21 -0.68
N ASP A 138 -19.02 0.60 0.35
CA ASP A 138 -18.53 0.56 1.74
C ASP A 138 -17.41 -0.48 1.94
N HIS A 139 -16.44 -0.47 1.02
CA HIS A 139 -15.30 -1.37 0.91
C HIS A 139 -14.11 -0.62 0.31
N SER A 140 -12.89 -1.15 0.50
CA SER A 140 -11.70 -0.56 -0.10
C SER A 140 -11.73 -0.66 -1.63
N ALA A 141 -11.25 0.37 -2.33
CA ALA A 141 -11.01 0.31 -3.78
C ALA A 141 -9.99 -0.76 -4.20
N LEU A 142 -9.25 -1.35 -3.25
CA LEU A 142 -8.29 -2.43 -3.43
C LEU A 142 -8.84 -3.81 -3.01
N TRP A 143 -10.10 -3.92 -2.59
CA TRP A 143 -10.71 -5.18 -2.20
C TRP A 143 -10.76 -6.13 -3.41
N SER A 144 -10.23 -7.34 -3.26
CA SER A 144 -10.15 -8.36 -4.30
C SER A 144 -11.51 -8.77 -4.85
N GLU A 145 -12.55 -8.70 -4.03
CA GLU A 145 -13.93 -9.05 -4.35
C GLU A 145 -14.79 -7.82 -4.72
N CYS A 146 -14.18 -6.63 -4.85
CA CYS A 146 -14.87 -5.43 -5.33
C CYS A 146 -15.65 -5.76 -6.62
N PRO A 147 -17.01 -5.66 -6.62
CA PRO A 147 -17.81 -6.15 -7.74
C PRO A 147 -17.43 -5.50 -9.08
N GLN A 148 -17.02 -4.23 -9.03
CA GLN A 148 -16.58 -3.48 -10.21
C GLN A 148 -15.18 -3.90 -10.70
N PHE A 149 -14.30 -4.37 -9.81
CA PHE A 149 -12.98 -4.91 -10.15
C PHE A 149 -13.10 -6.32 -10.74
N VAL A 150 -13.90 -7.19 -10.10
CA VAL A 150 -14.21 -8.55 -10.58
C VAL A 150 -14.89 -8.51 -11.96
N TRP A 151 -15.88 -7.62 -12.14
CA TRP A 151 -16.53 -7.42 -13.44
C TRP A 151 -15.54 -6.97 -14.53
N TRP A 152 -14.62 -6.05 -14.21
CA TRP A 152 -13.62 -5.57 -15.16
C TRP A 152 -12.60 -6.63 -15.54
N LEU A 153 -12.12 -7.42 -14.57
CA LEU A 153 -11.25 -8.58 -14.82
C LEU A 153 -11.92 -9.61 -15.73
N ASN A 154 -13.20 -9.92 -15.50
CA ASN A 154 -13.95 -10.85 -16.33
C ASN A 154 -14.21 -10.28 -17.74
N ALA A 155 -14.47 -8.99 -17.87
CA ALA A 155 -14.59 -8.31 -19.17
C ALA A 155 -13.28 -8.32 -19.97
N LEU A 156 -12.13 -8.16 -19.30
CA LEU A 156 -10.81 -8.30 -19.94
C LEU A 156 -10.53 -9.74 -20.39
N ARG A 157 -10.78 -10.74 -19.52
CA ARG A 157 -10.61 -12.16 -19.88
C ARG A 157 -11.40 -12.53 -21.14
N LYS A 158 -12.62 -12.03 -21.28
CA LYS A 158 -13.45 -12.22 -22.49
C LYS A 158 -12.90 -11.55 -23.76
N ARG A 159 -12.03 -10.54 -23.66
CA ARG A 159 -11.37 -9.88 -24.80
C ARG A 159 -10.01 -10.48 -25.17
N VAL A 160 -9.43 -11.31 -24.30
CA VAL A 160 -8.15 -11.99 -24.54
C VAL A 160 -8.40 -13.42 -25.04
N ASN A 161 -9.53 -14.02 -24.65
CA ASN A 161 -9.92 -15.38 -25.01
C ASN A 161 -11.05 -15.43 -26.07
N GLY A 162 -11.24 -14.36 -26.84
CA GLY A 162 -12.29 -14.21 -27.84
C GLY A 162 -11.85 -13.34 -29.00
#